data_AF-H2XXE1-F1
#
_entry.id   AF-H2XXE1-F1
#
_cell.length_a   1.000
_cell.length_b   1.000
_cell.length_c   1.000
_cell.angle_alpha   90.00
_cell.angle_beta   90.00
_cell.angle_gamma   90.00
#
_symmetry.space_group_name_H-M   'P 1'
#
loop_
_entity.id
_entity.type
_entity.pdbx_description
1 polymer ?
#
loop_
_entity_poly.entity_id
_entity_poly.type
_entity_poly.pdbx_seq_one_letter_code
_entity_poly.pdbx_strand_id
1 'polypeptide(L)' 'MMDSETQIWKFDLGGTIINQATGKCIEASLQPNLIYKAVLRTCNPQSDSQKWKFRR' A
#
# COMPACT_ATOMS: atom_id res chain seq x y z
N MET A 1 3.99 22.23 4.43
CA MET A 1 2.61 21.79 4.74
C MET A 1 2.49 20.36 4.24
N MET A 2 2.19 19.40 5.12
CA MET A 2 1.86 18.04 4.67
C MET A 2 0.42 18.09 4.18
N ASP A 3 0.22 18.05 2.86
CA ASP A 3 -1.13 18.03 2.28
C ASP A 3 -1.87 16.80 2.78
N SER A 4 -2.98 17.02 3.49
CA SER A 4 -3.88 15.97 3.98
C SER A 4 -4.42 15.09 2.85
N GLU A 5 -4.42 15.60 1.61
CA GLU A 5 -4.83 14.86 0.42
C GLU A 5 -3.97 13.60 0.19
N THR A 6 -2.69 13.63 0.59
CA THR A 6 -1.80 12.46 0.48
C THR A 6 -2.08 11.37 1.51
N GLN A 7 -2.95 11.63 2.50
CA GLN A 7 -3.27 10.72 3.59
C GLN A 7 -4.69 10.14 3.48
N ILE A 8 -5.29 10.20 2.30
CA ILE A 8 -6.56 9.55 2.00
C ILE A 8 -6.28 8.19 1.36
N TRP A 9 -6.81 7.13 1.97
CA TRP A 9 -6.54 5.74 1.59
C TRP A 9 -7.84 4.98 1.36
N LYS A 10 -7.88 4.17 0.29
CA LYS A 10 -9.00 3.30 -0.04
C LYS A 10 -8.57 1.84 0.10
N PHE A 11 -9.33 1.06 0.89
CA PHE A 11 -9.23 -0.39 0.89
C PHE A 11 -10.16 -0.95 -0.20
N ASP A 12 -9.63 -1.70 -1.15
CA ASP A 12 -10.44 -2.33 -2.19
C ASP A 12 -10.89 -3.76 -1.82
N LEU A 13 -11.87 -4.30 -2.56
CA LEU A 13 -12.37 -5.67 -2.35
C LEU A 13 -11.34 -6.74 -2.74
N GLY A 14 -10.29 -6.36 -3.48
CA GLY A 14 -9.16 -7.21 -3.80
C GLY A 14 -8.14 -7.32 -2.66
N GLY A 15 -8.29 -6.56 -1.57
CA GLY A 15 -7.37 -6.54 -0.45
C GLY A 15 -6.16 -5.65 -0.64
N THR A 16 -6.18 -4.69 -1.58
CA THR A 16 -5.12 -3.68 -1.71
C THR A 16 -5.50 -2.40 -0.96
N ILE A 17 -4.49 -1.62 -0.54
CA ILE A 17 -4.67 -0.30 0.08
C ILE A 17 -4.10 0.74 -0.89
N ILE A 18 -4.98 1.56 -1.47
CA ILE A 18 -4.66 2.52 -2.53
C ILE A 18 -4.59 3.93 -1.94
N ASN A 19 -3.47 4.61 -2.16
CA ASN A 19 -3.34 6.04 -1.90
C ASN A 19 -4.13 6.83 -2.95
N GLN A 20 -5.12 7.63 -2.54
CA GLN A 20 -6.00 8.32 -3.48
C GLN A 20 -5.30 9.46 -4.24
N ALA A 21 -4.27 10.08 -3.66
CA ALA A 21 -3.53 11.16 -4.34
C ALA A 21 -2.61 10.63 -5.46
N THR A 22 -2.03 9.44 -5.30
CA THR A 22 -1.03 8.90 -6.24
C THR A 22 -1.53 7.74 -7.09
N GLY A 23 -2.65 7.11 -6.72
CA GLY A 23 -3.14 5.88 -7.33
C GLY A 23 -2.27 4.64 -7.08
N LYS A 24 -1.28 4.75 -6.18
CA LYS A 24 -0.34 3.66 -5.83
C LYS A 24 -0.82 2.84 -4.64
N CYS A 25 -0.38 1.59 -4.59
CA CYS A 25 -0.72 0.65 -3.53
C CYS A 25 0.39 0.51 -2.48
N ILE A 26 0.02 0.22 -1.24
CA ILE A 26 0.96 -0.17 -0.19
C ILE A 26 1.49 -1.58 -0.49
N GLU A 27 2.81 -1.73 -0.52
CA GLU A 27 3.53 -2.99 -0.69
C GLU A 27 4.48 -3.24 0.49
N ALA A 28 4.49 -4.47 1.01
CA ALA A 28 5.51 -4.95 1.93
C ALA A 28 6.75 -5.38 1.14
N SER A 29 7.78 -4.52 1.11
CA SER A 29 8.98 -4.74 0.31
C SER A 29 10.17 -5.14 1.21
N LEU A 30 10.74 -6.31 0.96
CA LEU A 30 11.98 -6.75 1.61
C LEU A 30 13.14 -5.86 1.14
N GLN A 31 13.80 -5.20 2.08
CA GLN A 31 14.94 -4.34 1.80
C GLN A 31 16.26 -5.14 1.87
N PRO A 32 17.38 -4.60 1.33
CA PRO A 32 18.69 -5.28 1.36
C PRO A 32 19.19 -5.61 2.77
N ASN A 33 18.76 -4.86 3.78
CA ASN A 33 19.08 -5.10 5.18
C ASN A 33 18.17 -6.16 5.85
N LEU A 34 17.42 -6.94 5.05
CA LEU A 34 16.50 -8.00 5.49
C LEU A 34 15.32 -7.52 6.35
N ILE A 35 14.99 -6.22 6.29
CA ILE A 35 13.83 -5.65 6.98
C ILE A 35 12.73 -5.35 5.96
N TYR A 36 11.48 -5.62 6.32
CA TYR A 36 10.33 -5.22 5.52
C TYR A 36 9.99 -3.75 5.75
N LYS A 37 9.73 -3.02 4.67
CA LYS A 37 9.17 -1.66 4.72
C LYS A 37 7.88 -1.60 3.93
N ALA A 38 6.93 -0.80 4.41
CA ALA A 38 5.79 -0.38 3.62
C ALA A 38 6.23 0.69 2.61
N VAL A 39 6.01 0.44 1.33
CA VAL A 39 6.37 1.36 0.23
C VAL A 39 5.18 1.56 -0.71
N LEU A 40 5.20 2.63 -1.51
CA LEU A 40 4.20 2.85 -2.56
C LEU A 40 4.71 2.33 -3.90
N ARG A 41 3.94 1.42 -4.52
CA ARG A 41 4.21 0.83 -5.84
C ARG A 41 2.99 0.89 -6.73
N THR A 42 3.19 0.67 -8.03
CA THR A 42 2.07 0.42 -8.95
C THR A 42 1.26 -0.76 -8.41
N CYS A 43 -0.05 -0.59 -8.37
CA CYS A 43 -0.95 -1.61 -7.88
C CYS A 43 -0.84 -2.89 -8.71
N ASN A 44 -0.59 -4.00 -8.05
CA ASN A 44 -0.56 -5.34 -8.64
C ASN A 44 -1.47 -6.26 -7.82
N PRO A 45 -2.73 -6.48 -8.23
CA PRO A 45 -3.68 -7.29 -7.47
C PRO A 45 -3.34 -8.77 -7.43
N GLN A 46 -2.33 -9.24 -8.17
CA GLN A 46 -1.79 -10.60 -8.09
C GLN A 46 -0.61 -10.71 -7.12
N SER A 47 -0.09 -9.60 -6.60
CA SER A 47 1.05 -9.61 -5.67
C SER A 47 0.58 -9.86 -4.24
N ASP A 48 1.04 -10.94 -3.62
CA ASP A 48 0.79 -11.23 -2.20
C ASP A 48 1.38 -10.17 -1.27
N SER A 49 2.47 -9.51 -1.67
CA SER A 49 3.09 -8.42 -0.90
C SER A 49 2.24 -7.14 -0.87
N GLN A 50 1.20 -7.05 -1.69
CA GLN A 50 0.23 -5.95 -1.70
C GLN A 50 -1.14 -6.36 -1.13
N LYS A 51 -1.26 -7.57 -0.56
CA LYS A 51 -2.50 -8.05 0.07
C LYS A 51 -2.50 -7.75 1.56
N TRP A 52 -3.57 -7.09 1.98
CA TRP A 52 -3.82 -6.68 3.35
C TRP A 52 -5.17 -7.19 3.79
N LYS A 53 -5.28 -7.56 5.06
CA LYS A 53 -6.54 -7.96 5.66
C LYS A 53 -6.78 -7.15 6.91
N PHE A 54 -7.87 -6.38 6.90
CA PHE A 54 -8.30 -5.70 8.11
C PHE A 54 -8.76 -6.73 9.15
N ARG A 55 -8.26 -6.59 10.38
CA ARG A 55 -8.68 -7.36 11.55
C ARG A 55 -9.17 -6.36 12.59
N ARG A 56 -10.35 -6.59 13.15
CA ARG A 56 -10.85 -5.85 14.31
C ARG A 56 -10.29 -6.44 15.59
#